data_AF-A0A2D6GGC4-F1
#
_entry.id   AF-A0A2D6GGC4-F1
#
_cell.length_a   1.000
_cell.length_b   1.000
_cell.length_c   1.000
_cell.angle_alpha   90.00
_cell.angle_beta   90.00
_cell.angle_gamma   90.00
#
_symmetry.space_group_name_H-M   'P 1'
#
loop_
_entity.id
_entity.type
_entity.pdbx_description
1 polymer ?
#
loop_
_entity_poly.entity_id
_entity_poly.type
_entity_poly.pdbx_seq_one_letter_code
_entity_poly.pdbx_strand_id
1 'polypeptide(L)'
;MGDLQSFKAATVLAGGVARRGETCGALLGALMGLGLASGREKMEDTGQYRQAMEPAQRIAQRFQEEIQARFDTELPGDTTLCRDLQAAIYGRGYDMNNPDDYKAFLEAGGHSDKGCPLVCGIAARVAGEELIE
;
A
#
# COMPACT_ATOMS: atom_id res chain seq x y z
N MET A 1 -10.95 6.61 12.17
CA MET A 1 -10.67 5.15 12.09
C MET A 1 -9.21 4.95 12.43
N GLY A 2 -8.88 3.87 13.14
CA GLY A 2 -7.52 3.58 13.59
C GLY A 2 -7.16 4.20 14.95
N ASP A 3 -6.28 3.50 15.65
CA ASP A 3 -5.69 3.84 16.94
C ASP A 3 -4.26 3.25 17.05
N LEU A 4 -3.66 3.31 18.25
CA LEU A 4 -2.35 2.74 18.51
C LEU A 4 -2.27 1.23 18.26
N GLN A 5 -3.37 0.48 18.45
CA GLN A 5 -3.39 -0.96 18.19
C GLN A 5 -3.29 -1.24 16.69
N SER A 6 -4.05 -0.52 15.87
CA SER A 6 -3.98 -0.65 14.42
C SER A 6 -2.61 -0.27 13.85
N PHE A 7 -1.95 0.77 14.40
CA PHE A 7 -0.59 1.16 14.01
C PHE A 7 0.43 0.06 14.35
N LYS A 8 0.35 -0.51 15.56
CA LYS A 8 1.20 -1.63 15.98
C LYS A 8 0.98 -2.86 15.09
N ALA A 9 -0.27 -3.22 14.84
CA ALA A 9 -0.62 -4.37 14.01
C ALA A 9 -0.08 -4.23 12.57
N ALA A 10 -0.16 -3.03 11.99
CA ALA A 10 0.32 -2.77 10.64
C ALA A 10 1.86 -2.75 10.51
N THR A 11 2.62 -2.69 11.61
CA THR A 11 4.09 -2.58 11.59
C THR A 11 4.74 -3.69 10.76
N VAL A 12 4.23 -4.92 10.87
CA VAL A 12 4.81 -6.06 10.16
C VAL A 12 4.61 -5.97 8.65
N LEU A 13 3.63 -5.19 8.17
CA LEU A 13 3.32 -5.07 6.75
C LEU A 13 4.36 -4.29 5.93
N ALA A 14 5.38 -3.74 6.59
CA ALA A 14 6.44 -2.95 5.97
C ALA A 14 7.24 -3.73 4.91
N GLY A 15 7.63 -3.03 3.84
CA GLY A 15 8.43 -3.61 2.75
C GLY A 15 7.74 -4.75 2.00
N GLY A 16 6.40 -4.80 2.03
CA GLY A 16 5.61 -5.91 1.51
C GLY A 16 5.52 -7.07 2.51
N VAL A 17 4.60 -6.93 3.47
CA VAL A 17 4.13 -7.93 4.47
C VAL A 17 5.11 -8.40 5.53
N ALA A 18 6.37 -8.53 5.20
CA ALA A 18 7.47 -8.85 6.13
C ALA A 18 8.78 -8.62 5.38
N ARG A 19 8.90 -7.46 4.73
CA ARG A 19 10.06 -7.12 3.87
C ARG A 19 10.28 -8.05 2.68
N ARG A 20 9.22 -8.71 2.20
CA ARG A 20 9.31 -9.72 1.14
C ARG A 20 9.14 -9.14 -0.26
N GLY A 21 8.72 -7.88 -0.37
CA GLY A 21 8.40 -7.25 -1.65
C GLY A 21 7.03 -7.64 -2.23
N GLU A 22 6.19 -8.31 -1.43
CA GLU A 22 4.79 -8.67 -1.73
C GLU A 22 3.89 -7.42 -1.74
N THR A 23 2.56 -7.59 -1.63
CA THR A 23 1.60 -6.48 -1.58
C THR A 23 2.04 -5.33 -0.67
N CYS A 24 2.06 -4.11 -1.21
CA CYS A 24 2.50 -2.90 -0.55
C CYS A 24 1.75 -2.67 0.77
N GLY A 25 2.49 -2.49 1.86
CA GLY A 25 1.91 -2.27 3.20
C GLY A 25 1.02 -1.02 3.27
N ALA A 26 1.33 0.01 2.48
CA ALA A 26 0.49 1.21 2.38
C ALA A 26 -0.89 0.88 1.79
N LEU A 27 -0.94 0.12 0.70
CA LEU A 27 -2.20 -0.33 0.09
C LEU A 27 -2.96 -1.26 1.02
N LEU A 28 -2.28 -2.19 1.72
CA LEU A 28 -2.92 -3.03 2.73
C LEU A 28 -3.55 -2.19 3.84
N GLY A 29 -2.85 -1.18 4.35
CA GLY A 29 -3.40 -0.27 5.36
C GLY A 29 -4.62 0.50 4.87
N ALA A 30 -4.59 1.00 3.64
CA ALA A 30 -5.73 1.65 2.98
C ALA A 30 -6.96 0.72 2.88
N LEU A 31 -6.76 -0.52 2.41
CA LEU A 31 -7.81 -1.52 2.29
C LEU A 31 -8.32 -2.03 3.65
N MET A 32 -7.46 -2.11 4.66
CA MET A 32 -7.87 -2.38 6.04
C MET A 32 -8.75 -1.26 6.58
N GLY A 33 -8.42 0.00 6.26
CA GLY A 33 -9.28 1.15 6.51
C GLY A 33 -10.67 0.92 5.93
N LEU A 34 -10.78 0.69 4.62
CA LEU A 34 -12.07 0.37 3.98
C LEU A 34 -12.81 -0.79 4.65
N GLY A 35 -12.08 -1.87 4.99
CA GLY A 35 -12.65 -3.03 5.68
C GLY A 35 -13.25 -2.70 7.05
N LEU A 36 -12.67 -1.74 7.80
CA LEU A 36 -13.23 -1.27 9.07
C LEU A 36 -14.53 -0.48 8.89
N ALA A 37 -14.73 0.17 7.74
CA ALA A 37 -15.94 0.96 7.47
C ALA A 37 -17.07 0.13 6.85
N SER A 38 -16.73 -0.79 5.95
CA SER A 38 -17.72 -1.44 5.06
C SER A 38 -17.54 -2.95 4.92
N GLY A 39 -16.55 -3.54 5.60
CA GLY A 39 -16.31 -4.98 5.57
C GLY A 39 -17.39 -5.79 6.28
N ARG A 40 -17.42 -7.09 5.99
CA ARG A 40 -18.31 -8.05 6.66
C ARG A 40 -17.93 -8.27 8.13
N GLU A 41 -18.92 -8.42 8.99
CA GLU A 41 -18.70 -8.80 10.40
C GLU A 41 -18.61 -10.33 10.57
N LYS A 42 -19.35 -11.09 9.77
CA LYS A 42 -19.35 -12.57 9.79
C LYS A 42 -18.97 -13.13 8.43
N MET A 43 -18.35 -14.30 8.40
CA MET A 43 -17.87 -14.91 7.17
C MET A 43 -19.01 -15.20 6.18
N GLU A 44 -20.19 -15.52 6.69
CA GLU A 44 -21.40 -15.85 5.95
C GLU A 44 -22.01 -14.64 5.22
N ASP A 45 -21.67 -13.40 5.60
CA ASP A 45 -22.20 -12.16 5.04
C ASP A 45 -21.57 -11.84 3.66
N THR A 46 -21.73 -12.77 2.72
CA THR A 46 -21.12 -12.70 1.38
C THR A 46 -21.64 -11.53 0.54
N GLY A 47 -22.84 -11.00 0.85
CA GLY A 47 -23.37 -9.80 0.22
C GLY A 47 -22.52 -8.57 0.54
N GLN A 48 -22.24 -8.33 1.83
CA GLN A 48 -21.42 -7.22 2.30
C GLN A 48 -19.97 -7.36 1.82
N TYR A 49 -19.42 -8.58 1.81
CA TYR A 49 -18.11 -8.83 1.18
C TYR A 49 -18.07 -8.35 -0.28
N ARG A 50 -19.05 -8.74 -1.10
CA ARG A 50 -19.08 -8.34 -2.52
C ARG A 50 -19.21 -6.83 -2.68
N GLN A 51 -20.05 -6.18 -1.86
CA GLN A 51 -20.22 -4.73 -1.89
C GLN A 51 -18.93 -3.98 -1.54
N ALA A 52 -18.10 -4.51 -0.64
CA ALA A 52 -16.83 -3.89 -0.29
C ALA A 52 -15.72 -4.08 -1.35
N MET A 53 -15.86 -5.02 -2.29
CA MET A 53 -14.82 -5.27 -3.29
C MET A 53 -14.76 -4.19 -4.35
N GLU A 54 -15.88 -3.60 -4.75
CA GLU A 54 -15.90 -2.55 -5.77
C GLU A 54 -15.10 -1.29 -5.32
N PRO A 55 -15.36 -0.69 -4.13
CA PRO A 55 -14.51 0.40 -3.63
C PRO A 55 -13.07 -0.05 -3.37
N ALA A 56 -12.83 -1.30 -2.95
CA ALA A 56 -11.47 -1.81 -2.77
C ALA A 56 -10.68 -1.82 -4.10
N GLN A 57 -11.32 -2.21 -5.21
CA GLN A 57 -10.71 -2.16 -6.53
C GLN A 57 -10.43 -0.72 -6.98
N ARG A 58 -11.36 0.22 -6.75
CA ARG A 58 -11.12 1.64 -7.03
C ARG A 58 -9.95 2.21 -6.24
N ILE A 59 -9.85 1.90 -4.94
CA ILE A 59 -8.69 2.30 -4.13
C ILE A 59 -7.40 1.76 -4.73
N ALA A 60 -7.36 0.48 -5.09
CA ALA A 60 -6.15 -0.14 -5.66
C ALA A 60 -5.75 0.47 -7.00
N GLN A 61 -6.73 0.69 -7.89
CA GLN A 61 -6.51 1.32 -9.20
C GLN A 61 -6.02 2.76 -9.04
N ARG A 62 -6.76 3.59 -8.31
CA ARG A 62 -6.41 5.01 -8.08
C ARG A 62 -5.06 5.15 -7.38
N PHE A 63 -4.75 4.26 -6.44
CA PHE A 63 -3.44 4.21 -5.82
C PHE A 63 -2.32 4.01 -6.86
N GLN A 64 -2.47 3.08 -7.80
CA GLN A 64 -1.48 2.88 -8.86
C GLN A 64 -1.38 4.08 -9.81
N GLU A 65 -2.51 4.64 -10.24
CA GLU A 65 -2.56 5.83 -11.11
C GLU A 65 -1.84 7.02 -10.46
N GLU A 66 -2.09 7.26 -9.18
CA GLU A 66 -1.47 8.34 -8.41
C GLU A 66 0.02 8.11 -8.17
N ILE A 67 0.45 6.86 -8.00
CA ILE A 67 1.88 6.54 -7.95
C ILE A 67 2.55 6.85 -9.28
N GLN A 68 1.98 6.38 -10.39
CA GLN A 68 2.52 6.64 -11.73
C GLN A 68 2.61 8.15 -12.01
N ALA A 69 1.54 8.89 -11.71
CA ALA A 69 1.51 10.35 -11.91
C ALA A 69 2.49 11.09 -10.99
N ARG A 70 2.58 10.71 -9.71
CA ARG A 70 3.38 11.44 -8.72
C ARG A 70 4.88 11.21 -8.87
N PHE A 71 5.27 10.04 -9.36
CA PHE A 71 6.64 9.60 -9.54
C PHE A 71 7.11 9.65 -10.99
N ASP A 72 6.23 10.02 -11.94
CA ASP A 72 6.51 10.05 -13.38
C ASP A 72 7.11 8.72 -13.86
N THR A 73 6.38 7.64 -13.57
CA THR A 73 6.81 6.25 -13.84
C THR A 73 5.65 5.41 -14.35
N GLU A 74 5.96 4.29 -14.97
CA GLU A 74 4.98 3.25 -15.31
C GLU A 74 5.07 2.08 -14.32
N LEU A 75 3.91 1.50 -13.98
CA LEU A 75 3.83 0.28 -13.18
C LEU A 75 3.44 -0.91 -14.09
N PRO A 76 3.96 -2.12 -13.82
CA PRO A 76 3.61 -3.30 -14.60
C PRO A 76 2.20 -3.79 -14.28
N GLY A 77 1.26 -3.59 -15.22
CA GLY A 77 -0.12 -4.07 -15.11
C GLY A 77 -0.80 -3.62 -13.81
N ASP A 78 -1.68 -4.46 -13.28
CA ASP A 78 -2.42 -4.18 -12.02
C ASP A 78 -1.61 -4.57 -10.77
N THR A 79 -0.32 -4.22 -10.73
CA THR A 79 0.56 -4.67 -9.63
C THR A 79 0.18 -4.06 -8.29
N THR A 80 0.24 -4.89 -7.26
CA THR A 80 0.20 -4.43 -5.86
C THR A 80 1.54 -4.63 -5.17
N LEU A 81 2.53 -5.20 -5.85
CA LEU A 81 3.78 -5.64 -5.26
C LEU A 81 4.68 -4.46 -4.91
N CYS A 82 5.11 -4.40 -3.65
CA CYS A 82 6.06 -3.40 -3.17
C CYS A 82 7.37 -3.44 -3.95
N ARG A 83 7.79 -4.62 -4.44
CA ARG A 83 8.99 -4.77 -5.27
C ARG A 83 8.88 -4.06 -6.62
N ASP A 84 7.69 -4.08 -7.23
CA ASP A 84 7.45 -3.39 -8.51
C ASP A 84 7.41 -1.88 -8.30
N LEU A 85 6.76 -1.42 -7.23
CA LEU A 85 6.78 0.00 -6.83
C LEU A 85 8.21 0.48 -6.55
N GLN A 86 9.02 -0.33 -5.87
CA GLN A 86 10.42 -0.01 -5.64
C GLN A 86 11.20 0.06 -6.95
N ALA A 87 10.99 -0.87 -7.88
CA ALA A 87 11.65 -0.86 -9.17
C ALA A 87 11.31 0.39 -9.98
N ALA A 88 10.04 0.77 -10.01
CA ALA A 88 9.56 1.97 -10.67
C ALA A 88 10.13 3.26 -10.05
N ILE A 89 10.10 3.37 -8.72
CA ILE A 89 10.46 4.61 -8.01
C ILE A 89 11.99 4.76 -7.81
N TYR A 90 12.67 3.66 -7.50
CA TYR A 90 14.08 3.67 -7.07
C TYR A 90 15.01 2.98 -8.08
N GLY A 91 14.48 2.48 -9.21
CA GLY A 91 15.24 1.85 -10.28
C GLY A 91 15.46 0.34 -10.12
N ARG A 92 15.19 -0.25 -8.94
CA ARG A 92 15.14 -1.71 -8.73
C ARG A 92 14.38 -2.10 -7.47
N GLY A 93 14.00 -3.37 -7.37
CA GLY A 93 13.51 -3.96 -6.13
C GLY A 93 14.63 -4.24 -5.13
N TYR A 94 14.29 -4.23 -3.83
CA TYR A 94 15.21 -4.50 -2.73
C TYR A 94 14.67 -5.62 -1.82
N ASP A 95 15.53 -6.57 -1.45
CA ASP A 95 15.37 -7.47 -0.32
C ASP A 95 15.82 -6.79 0.98
N MET A 96 14.87 -6.21 1.70
CA MET A 96 15.16 -5.49 2.95
C MET A 96 15.56 -6.40 4.13
N ASN A 97 15.67 -7.73 3.92
CA ASN A 97 16.31 -8.64 4.88
C ASN A 97 17.81 -8.78 4.63
N ASN A 98 18.30 -8.39 3.45
CA ASN A 98 19.72 -8.24 3.17
C ASN A 98 20.19 -6.85 3.66
N PRO A 99 21.21 -6.76 4.53
CA PRO A 99 21.69 -5.48 5.07
C PRO A 99 22.23 -4.51 4.01
N ASP A 100 22.95 -5.01 2.99
CA ASP A 100 23.50 -4.17 1.92
C ASP A 100 22.39 -3.62 1.05
N ASP A 101 21.37 -4.44 0.80
CA ASP A 101 20.23 -4.05 0.00
C ASP A 101 19.33 -3.05 0.75
N TYR A 102 19.16 -3.25 2.06
CA TYR A 102 18.47 -2.28 2.92
C TYR A 102 19.20 -0.94 2.95
N LYS A 103 20.55 -0.95 3.03
CA LYS A 103 21.35 0.27 2.94
C LYS A 103 21.16 0.97 1.58
N ALA A 104 21.24 0.22 0.48
CA ALA A 104 21.05 0.76 -0.86
C ALA A 104 19.63 1.35 -1.05
N PHE A 105 18.60 0.73 -0.46
CA PHE A 105 17.24 1.27 -0.44
C PHE A 105 17.16 2.62 0.28
N LEU A 106 17.84 2.75 1.43
CA LEU A 106 17.88 4.03 2.16
C LEU A 106 18.62 5.11 1.37
N GLU A 107 19.75 4.76 0.74
CA GLU A 107 20.53 5.67 -0.11
C GLU A 107 19.76 6.12 -1.35
N ALA A 108 18.91 5.27 -1.92
CA ALA A 108 17.98 5.61 -3.00
C ALA A 108 16.81 6.51 -2.54
N GLY A 109 16.75 6.88 -1.25
CA GLY A 109 15.72 7.77 -0.71
C GLY A 109 14.45 7.04 -0.25
N GLY A 110 14.51 5.74 0.00
CA GLY A 110 13.34 4.93 0.36
C GLY A 110 12.55 5.43 1.58
N HIS A 111 13.21 6.05 2.55
CA HIS A 111 12.58 6.67 3.73
C HIS A 111 12.59 8.22 3.70
N SER A 112 12.91 8.83 2.56
CA SER A 112 12.78 10.27 2.39
C SER A 112 11.32 10.70 2.30
N ASP A 113 11.06 12.00 2.42
CA ASP A 113 9.76 12.63 2.18
C ASP A 113 9.21 12.40 0.77
N LYS A 114 10.08 12.02 -0.18
CA LYS A 114 9.74 11.70 -1.56
C LYS A 114 9.71 10.20 -1.84
N GLY A 115 9.94 9.33 -0.84
CA GLY A 115 9.97 7.87 -1.00
C GLY A 115 8.71 7.17 -0.47
N CYS A 116 8.88 6.05 0.24
CA CYS A 116 7.79 5.25 0.79
C CYS A 116 6.83 6.04 1.72
N PRO A 117 7.27 7.03 2.52
CA PRO A 117 6.35 7.90 3.25
C PRO A 117 5.33 8.62 2.35
N LEU A 118 5.73 9.08 1.16
CA LEU A 118 4.81 9.66 0.19
C LEU A 118 3.84 8.62 -0.37
N VAL A 119 4.31 7.40 -0.65
CA VAL A 119 3.46 6.26 -1.05
C VAL A 119 2.39 5.97 0.02
N CYS A 120 2.76 6.00 1.30
CA CYS A 120 1.80 5.88 2.41
C CYS A 120 0.78 7.02 2.42
N GLY A 121 1.22 8.26 2.19
CA GLY A 121 0.34 9.42 2.10
C GLY A 121 -0.66 9.32 0.94
N ILE A 122 -0.22 8.85 -0.23
CA ILE A 122 -1.09 8.61 -1.39
C ILE A 122 -2.14 7.55 -1.05
N ALA A 123 -1.75 6.40 -0.50
CA ALA A 123 -2.68 5.35 -0.14
C ALA A 123 -3.73 5.82 0.90
N ALA A 124 -3.29 6.55 1.92
CA ALA A 124 -4.17 7.10 2.94
C ALA A 124 -5.16 8.12 2.37
N ARG A 125 -4.70 9.00 1.46
CA ARG A 125 -5.56 9.99 0.80
C ARG A 125 -6.59 9.33 -0.10
N VAL A 126 -6.17 8.43 -0.99
CA VAL A 126 -7.07 7.71 -1.91
C VAL A 126 -8.15 6.97 -1.14
N ALA A 127 -7.78 6.23 -0.09
CA ALA A 127 -8.76 5.55 0.75
C ALA A 127 -9.68 6.52 1.51
N GLY A 128 -9.14 7.64 2.00
CA GLY A 128 -9.94 8.68 2.67
C GLY A 128 -10.98 9.30 1.74
N GLU A 129 -10.62 9.57 0.48
CA GLU A 129 -11.53 10.10 -0.53
C GLU A 129 -12.65 9.09 -0.85
N GLU A 130 -12.31 7.84 -1.11
CA GLU A 130 -13.31 6.77 -1.36
C GLU A 130 -14.23 6.48 -0.16
N LEU A 131 -13.84 6.85 1.06
CA LEU A 131 -14.64 6.67 2.27
C LEU A 131 -15.57 7.85 2.57
N ILE A 132 -15.33 9.01 1.97
CA ILE A 132 -16.11 10.24 2.19
C ILE A 132 -17.19 10.42 1.10
N GLU A 133 -16.99 9.81 -0.07
CA GLU A 133 -17.99 9.70 -1.14
C GLU A 133 -19.18 8.80 -0.76
#